data_AF-A0AA50DVS4-F1
#
_entry.id   AF-A0AA50DVS4-F1
#
_cell.length_a   1.000
_cell.length_b   1.000
_cell.length_c   1.000
_cell.angle_alpha   90.00
_cell.angle_beta   90.00
_cell.angle_gamma   90.00
#
_symmetry.space_group_name_H-M   'P 1'
#
loop_
_entity.id
_entity.type
_entity.pdbx_description
1 polymer ?
#
loop_
_entity_poly.entity_id
_entity_poly.type
_entity_poly.pdbx_seq_one_letter_code
_entity_poly.pdbx_strand_id
1 'polypeptide(L)'
;MGKEIKDLKPYGDIKEVLTLLNQKGYVLGIVTSNSKDNVLSFLHNNGLEDIFAFVKAGTTLFGKNRIINRVLKEHKFGTDEVIYVGDETRDISAAKKVG
;
A
#
# COMPACT_ATOMS: atom_id res chain seq x y z
N MET A 1 -3.95 -22.99 -2.70
CA MET A 1 -3.27 -22.89 -1.40
C MET A 1 -3.63 -21.54 -0.79
N GLY A 2 -4.53 -21.48 0.19
CA GLY A 2 -5.17 -20.22 0.60
C GLY A 2 -5.58 -20.17 2.07
N LYS A 3 -4.80 -20.79 2.95
CA LYS A 3 -5.11 -20.88 4.38
C LYS A 3 -4.26 -19.99 5.30
N GLU A 4 -3.18 -19.37 4.81
CA GLU A 4 -2.20 -18.76 5.74
C GLU A 4 -2.29 -17.25 5.89
N ILE A 5 -2.91 -16.51 4.96
CA ILE A 5 -2.91 -15.03 5.03
C ILE A 5 -3.78 -14.48 6.17
N LYS A 6 -4.83 -15.21 6.57
CA LYS A 6 -5.76 -14.77 7.62
C LYS A 6 -5.12 -14.68 9.01
N ASP A 7 -4.09 -15.49 9.25
CA ASP A 7 -3.39 -15.58 10.54
C ASP A 7 -2.06 -14.79 10.52
N LEU A 8 -1.73 -14.16 9.39
CA LEU A 8 -0.56 -13.29 9.31
C LEU A 8 -0.77 -12.05 10.19
N LYS A 9 0.25 -11.75 10.98
CA LYS A 9 0.33 -10.53 11.76
C LYS A 9 1.21 -9.50 11.03
N PRO A 10 0.92 -8.20 11.20
CA PRO A 10 1.82 -7.14 10.80
C PRO A 10 3.21 -7.36 11.40
N TYR A 11 4.24 -7.03 10.63
CA TYR A 11 5.62 -7.20 11.06
C TYR A 11 6.01 -6.13 12.09
N GLY A 12 6.51 -6.55 13.25
CA GLY A 12 6.99 -5.65 14.30
C GLY A 12 5.98 -4.56 14.65
N ASP A 13 6.46 -3.33 14.78
CA ASP A 13 5.67 -2.16 15.21
C ASP A 13 5.00 -1.42 14.03
N ILE A 14 4.82 -2.07 12.88
CA ILE A 14 4.31 -1.38 11.69
C ILE A 14 2.87 -0.87 11.88
N LYS A 15 2.08 -1.52 12.74
CA LYS A 15 0.71 -1.09 13.04
C LYS A 15 0.71 0.26 13.76
N GLU A 16 1.59 0.43 14.74
CA GLU A 16 1.79 1.65 15.51
C GLU A 16 2.29 2.77 14.62
N VAL A 17 3.28 2.48 13.75
CA VAL A 17 3.83 3.45 12.79
C VAL A 17 2.76 3.94 11.82
N LEU A 18 1.99 3.03 11.21
CA LEU A 18 0.91 3.39 10.28
C LEU A 18 -0.19 4.20 10.97
N THR A 19 -0.54 3.84 12.20
CA THR A 19 -1.53 4.57 13.00
C THR A 19 -1.05 6.00 13.28
N LEU A 20 0.22 6.17 13.67
CA LEU A 20 0.81 7.49 13.92
C LEU A 20 0.84 8.36 12.64
N LEU A 21 1.17 7.77 11.49
CA LEU A 21 1.17 8.48 10.22
C LEU A 21 -0.25 8.95 9.85
N ASN A 22 -1.25 8.09 9.99
CA ASN A 22 -2.65 8.46 9.76
C ASN A 22 -3.10 9.60 10.71
N GLN A 23 -2.76 9.51 11.99
CA GLN A 23 -3.07 10.55 12.99
C GLN A 23 -2.39 11.90 12.71
N LYS A 24 -1.21 11.89 12.07
CA LYS A 24 -0.51 13.09 11.60
C LYS A 24 -1.12 13.70 10.33
N GLY A 25 -2.15 13.08 9.76
CA GLY A 25 -2.84 13.57 8.57
C GLY A 25 -2.22 13.11 7.24
N TYR A 26 -1.29 12.14 7.26
CA TYR A 26 -0.79 11.56 6.02
C TYR A 26 -1.84 10.65 5.38
N VAL A 27 -1.98 10.75 4.06
CA VAL A 27 -2.83 9.85 3.29
C VAL A 27 -2.08 8.55 3.04
N LEU A 28 -2.57 7.45 3.60
CA LEU A 28 -1.99 6.12 3.40
C LEU A 28 -2.74 5.35 2.32
N GLY A 29 -2.00 4.59 1.52
CA GLY A 29 -2.58 3.72 0.50
C GLY A 29 -1.74 2.49 0.22
N ILE A 30 -2.37 1.45 -0.30
CA ILE A 30 -1.71 0.18 -0.66
C ILE A 30 -1.76 -0.02 -2.17
N VAL A 31 -0.61 -0.40 -2.75
CA VAL A 31 -0.50 -0.86 -4.15
C VAL A 31 0.22 -2.21 -4.15
N THR A 32 -0.49 -3.28 -4.53
CA THR A 32 0.03 -4.65 -4.45
C THR A 32 -0.46 -5.55 -5.58
N SER A 33 0.32 -6.58 -5.91
CA SER A 33 -0.06 -7.64 -6.83
C SER A 33 -0.87 -8.75 -6.18
N ASN A 34 -0.95 -8.76 -4.84
CA ASN A 34 -1.78 -9.71 -4.10
C ASN A 34 -3.27 -9.48 -4.39
N SER A 35 -4.10 -10.50 -4.23
CA SER A 35 -5.55 -10.38 -4.47
C SER A 35 -6.21 -9.41 -3.50
N LYS A 36 -7.29 -8.76 -3.95
CA LYS A 36 -8.05 -7.83 -3.11
C LYS A 36 -8.59 -8.49 -1.85
N ASP A 37 -9.13 -9.70 -1.97
CA ASP A 37 -9.72 -10.44 -0.85
C ASP A 37 -8.68 -10.77 0.22
N ASN A 38 -7.47 -11.15 -0.18
CA ASN A 38 -6.38 -11.43 0.74
C ASN A 38 -5.97 -10.17 1.52
N VAL A 39 -5.82 -9.04 0.82
CA VAL A 39 -5.42 -7.77 1.45
C VAL A 39 -6.50 -7.29 2.41
N LEU A 40 -7.76 -7.27 1.98
CA LEU A 40 -8.86 -6.81 2.84
C LEU A 40 -9.05 -7.72 4.06
N SER A 41 -8.95 -9.04 3.88
CA SER A 41 -9.02 -9.98 5.01
C SER A 41 -7.85 -9.78 5.99
N PHE A 42 -6.63 -9.53 5.50
CA PHE A 42 -5.48 -9.25 6.35
C PHE A 42 -5.65 -7.94 7.13
N LEU A 43 -6.12 -6.88 6.48
CA LEU A 43 -6.35 -5.58 7.13
C LEU A 43 -7.42 -5.70 8.21
N HIS A 44 -8.56 -6.33 7.88
CA HIS A 44 -9.68 -6.53 8.80
C HIS A 44 -9.27 -7.30 10.06
N ASN A 45 -8.61 -8.45 9.86
CA ASN A 45 -8.18 -9.29 10.98
C ASN A 45 -7.17 -8.60 11.90
N ASN A 46 -6.52 -7.54 11.43
CA ASN A 46 -5.52 -6.80 12.17
C ASN A 46 -5.99 -5.40 12.60
N GLY A 47 -7.25 -5.01 12.32
CA GLY A 47 -7.81 -3.70 12.65
C GLY A 47 -7.07 -2.56 11.97
N LEU A 48 -6.80 -2.72 10.67
CA LEU A 48 -6.07 -1.77 9.83
C LEU A 48 -6.90 -1.31 8.62
N GLU A 49 -8.15 -1.75 8.47
CA GLU A 49 -8.96 -1.43 7.29
C GLU A 49 -9.24 0.08 7.13
N ASP A 50 -9.40 0.79 8.25
CA ASP A 50 -9.86 2.19 8.26
C ASP A 50 -8.73 3.23 8.11
N ILE A 51 -7.46 2.80 8.16
CA ILE A 51 -6.33 3.72 8.08
C ILE A 51 -5.85 3.97 6.64
N PHE A 52 -6.32 3.19 5.66
CA PHE A 52 -5.92 3.32 4.26
C PHE A 52 -7.04 3.98 3.45
N ALA A 53 -6.74 5.13 2.84
CA ALA A 53 -7.69 5.84 1.98
C ALA A 53 -8.02 5.06 0.70
N PHE A 54 -7.11 4.19 0.24
CA PHE A 54 -7.35 3.31 -0.89
C PHE A 54 -6.48 2.05 -0.86
N VAL A 55 -6.99 0.99 -1.49
CA VAL A 55 -6.27 -0.26 -1.74
C VAL A 55 -6.39 -0.59 -3.24
N LYS A 56 -5.27 -0.56 -3.96
CA LYS A 56 -5.16 -1.02 -5.36
C LYS A 56 -4.47 -2.39 -5.37
N ALA A 57 -5.28 -3.45 -5.36
CA ALA A 57 -4.84 -4.85 -5.32
C ALA A 57 -4.97 -5.54 -6.70
N GLY A 58 -4.37 -6.72 -6.85
CA GLY A 58 -4.39 -7.52 -8.08
C GLY A 58 -3.61 -6.90 -9.23
N THR A 59 -2.68 -6.00 -8.92
CA THR A 59 -1.95 -5.23 -9.92
C THR A 59 -0.82 -6.05 -10.53
N THR A 60 -0.61 -5.97 -11.85
CA THR A 60 0.52 -6.68 -12.47
C THR A 60 1.84 -6.08 -11.98
N LEU A 61 2.84 -6.93 -11.72
CA LEU A 61 4.15 -6.52 -11.18
C LEU A 61 4.82 -5.41 -12.01
N PHE A 62 4.61 -5.42 -13.32
CA PHE A 62 5.14 -4.42 -14.27
C PHE A 62 4.22 -3.20 -14.47
N GLY A 63 3.04 -3.19 -13.85
CA GLY A 63 2.02 -2.13 -13.97
C GLY A 63 2.01 -1.12 -12.83
N LYS A 64 2.78 -1.33 -11.75
CA LYS A 64 2.76 -0.48 -10.54
C LYS A 64 2.96 1.01 -10.86
N ASN A 65 3.86 1.36 -11.78
CA ASN A 65 4.12 2.75 -12.16
C ASN A 65 2.88 3.45 -12.72
N ARG A 66 2.06 2.75 -13.50
CA ARG A 66 0.82 3.30 -14.04
C ARG A 66 -0.20 3.54 -12.93
N ILE A 67 -0.24 2.65 -11.95
CA ILE A 67 -1.15 2.76 -10.81
C ILE A 67 -0.69 3.88 -9.88
N ILE A 68 0.60 4.00 -9.58
CA ILE A 68 1.15 5.10 -8.80
C ILE A 68 0.84 6.43 -9.51
N ASN A 69 1.14 6.54 -10.81
CA ASN A 69 0.78 7.72 -11.60
C ASN A 69 -0.72 8.04 -11.57
N ARG A 70 -1.57 7.00 -11.61
CA ARG A 70 -3.02 7.18 -11.53
C ARG A 70 -3.45 7.67 -10.15
N VAL A 71 -2.88 7.12 -9.09
CA VAL A 71 -3.12 7.56 -7.70
C VAL A 71 -2.70 9.02 -7.53
N LEU A 72 -1.50 9.40 -8.00
CA LEU A 72 -1.05 10.80 -7.95
C LEU A 72 -2.04 11.74 -8.65
N LYS A 73 -2.56 11.34 -9.82
CA LYS A 73 -3.57 12.12 -10.55
C LYS A 73 -4.94 12.15 -9.87
N GLU A 74 -5.42 11.01 -9.37
CA GLU A 74 -6.72 10.88 -8.69
C GLU A 74 -6.76 11.75 -7.42
N HIS A 75 -5.65 11.81 -6.69
CA HIS A 75 -5.53 12.55 -5.44
C HIS A 75 -4.86 13.93 -5.58
N LYS A 76 -4.41 14.29 -6.79
CA LYS A 76 -3.70 15.54 -7.10
C LYS A 76 -2.44 15.77 -6.25
N PHE A 77 -1.73 14.69 -5.92
CA PHE A 77 -0.48 14.79 -5.16
C PHE A 77 0.70 15.18 -6.06
N GLY A 78 1.58 16.04 -5.55
CA GLY A 78 2.91 16.25 -6.13
C GLY A 78 3.77 14.99 -5.95
N THR A 79 4.64 14.71 -6.91
CA THR A 79 5.59 13.58 -6.80
C THR A 79 6.57 13.76 -5.64
N ASP A 80 6.86 15.00 -5.28
CA ASP A 80 7.68 15.44 -4.15
C ASP A 80 6.99 15.31 -2.78
N GLU A 81 5.67 15.08 -2.77
CA GLU A 81 4.85 14.94 -1.57
C GLU A 81 4.54 13.47 -1.24
N VAL A 82 5.01 12.53 -2.06
CA VAL A 82 4.67 11.11 -1.96
C VAL A 82 5.91 10.24 -1.78
N ILE A 83 5.84 9.38 -0.77
CA ILE A 83 6.86 8.37 -0.49
C ILE A 83 6.26 6.99 -0.79
N TYR A 84 6.89 6.24 -1.69
CA TYR A 84 6.56 4.84 -1.92
C TYR A 84 7.48 3.93 -1.12
N VAL A 85 6.91 3.15 -0.20
CA VAL A 85 7.63 2.19 0.64
C VAL A 85 7.32 0.78 0.15
N GLY A 86 8.36 0.01 -0.16
CA GLY A 86 8.28 -1.38 -0.60
C GLY A 86 9.58 -2.13 -0.29
N ASP A 87 9.49 -3.43 -0.11
CA ASP A 87 10.62 -4.31 0.26
C ASP A 87 11.41 -4.80 -0.96
N GLU A 88 10.84 -4.68 -2.17
CA GLU A 88 11.49 -5.17 -3.38
C GLU A 88 12.29 -4.07 -4.10
N THR A 89 13.44 -4.42 -4.65
CA THR A 89 14.23 -3.53 -5.51
C THR A 89 13.46 -3.06 -6.76
N ARG A 90 12.42 -3.80 -7.15
CA ARG A 90 11.49 -3.45 -8.23
C ARG A 90 10.62 -2.23 -7.88
N ASP A 91 10.37 -2.00 -6.60
CA ASP A 91 9.62 -0.84 -6.11
C ASP A 91 10.45 0.45 -6.24
N ILE A 92 11.78 0.37 -6.07
CA ILE A 92 12.70 1.49 -6.32
C ILE A 92 12.67 1.91 -7.80
N SER A 93 12.65 0.94 -8.73
CA SER A 93 12.55 1.20 -10.17
C SER A 93 11.19 1.81 -10.55
N ALA A 94 10.14 1.41 -9.85
CA ALA A 94 8.80 1.94 -10.06
C ALA A 94 8.67 3.41 -9.63
N ALA A 95 9.16 3.74 -8.42
CA ALA A 95 9.18 5.09 -7.88
C ALA A 95 10.01 6.04 -8.77
N LYS A 96 11.26 5.69 -9.10
CA LYS A 96 12.16 6.52 -9.92
C LYS A 96 11.65 6.83 -11.33
N LYS A 97 10.75 6.02 -11.88
CA LYS A 97 10.14 6.25 -13.20
C LYS A 97 8.96 7.22 -13.15
N VAL A 98 8.43 7.49 -11.96
CA VAL A 98 7.29 8.37 -11.73
C VAL A 98 7.75 9.76 -11.31
N GLY A 99 8.90 9.86 -10.62
CA GLY A 99 9.55 11.10 -10.21
C GLY A 99 10.62 10.77 -9.19
#